data_AF-A0A3N9UWY1-F1
#
_entry.id   AF-A0A3N9UWY1-F1
#
_cell.length_a   1.000
_cell.length_b   1.000
_cell.length_c   1.000
_cell.angle_alpha   90.00
_cell.angle_beta   90.00
_cell.angle_gamma   90.00
#
_symmetry.space_group_name_H-M   'P 1'
#
loop_
_entity.id
_entity.type
_entity.pdbx_description
1 polymer ?
#
loop_
_entity_poly.entity_id
_entity_poly.type
_entity_poly.pdbx_seq_one_letter_code
_entity_poly.pdbx_strand_id
1 'polypeptide(L)'
;MGQGNRRNAIVYNPDTFRFGPAVTDSMLAFLQLLRQRYQSLVDHPSSAETGRREALIPLLGTLEFAEAYLEKTEWLKRRPQQPLQIAILGPTQSGKSSMMNWLSGSTLAEVSPLAGFTVHPQGFVLFPENPDFAQDLDAYFHGYRRLPRASLDHEQLNGYALEWAPPSDSDQPLKGAVIWDTPDFDSIQSGEYRNAVLRVAALADVVVLVLSKDKYADLSVWEF
;
A
#
# COMPACT_ATOMS: atom_id res chain seq x y z
N MET A 1 23.41 -25.75 -10.68
CA MET A 1 22.14 -26.44 -10.36
C MET A 1 21.11 -25.37 -10.03
N GLY A 2 20.32 -24.95 -11.02
CA GLY A 2 19.36 -23.84 -10.88
C GLY A 2 18.03 -24.34 -10.35
N GLN A 3 17.60 -23.86 -9.19
CA GLN A 3 16.22 -24.04 -8.73
C GLN A 3 15.31 -23.14 -9.59
N GLY A 4 14.44 -23.78 -10.36
CA GLY A 4 13.45 -23.11 -11.18
C GLY A 4 12.43 -22.38 -10.31
N ASN A 5 12.31 -21.08 -10.55
CA ASN A 5 11.31 -20.20 -9.96
C ASN A 5 9.89 -20.71 -10.30
N ARG A 6 9.23 -21.39 -9.34
CA ARG A 6 7.84 -21.85 -9.48
C ARG A 6 6.92 -20.64 -9.36
N ARG A 7 6.57 -20.06 -10.51
CA ARG A 7 5.48 -19.08 -10.59
C ARG A 7 4.16 -19.79 -10.30
N ASN A 8 3.58 -19.52 -9.13
CA ASN A 8 2.22 -19.95 -8.82
C ASN A 8 1.26 -19.08 -9.65
N ALA A 9 0.81 -19.60 -10.79
CA ALA A 9 -0.30 -19.01 -11.53
C ALA A 9 -1.61 -19.43 -10.84
N ILE A 10 -2.34 -18.49 -10.27
CA ILE A 10 -3.71 -18.73 -9.82
C ILE A 10 -4.60 -18.62 -11.06
N VAL A 11 -4.97 -19.76 -11.64
CA VAL A 11 -5.97 -19.82 -12.71
C VAL A 11 -7.34 -19.74 -12.05
N TYR A 12 -7.99 -18.57 -12.14
CA TYR A 12 -9.37 -18.42 -11.74
C TYR A 12 -10.28 -18.72 -12.92
N ASN A 13 -11.03 -19.82 -12.82
CA ASN A 13 -12.10 -20.14 -13.74
C ASN A 13 -13.43 -20.15 -12.96
N PRO A 14 -14.26 -19.10 -13.10
CA PRO A 14 -15.50 -18.95 -12.35
C PRO A 14 -16.52 -20.05 -12.65
N ASP A 15 -16.41 -20.74 -13.81
CA ASP A 15 -17.37 -21.76 -14.22
C ASP A 15 -17.10 -23.15 -13.61
N THR A 16 -15.92 -23.37 -13.03
CA THR A 16 -15.48 -24.70 -12.57
C THR A 16 -15.69 -24.97 -11.07
N PHE A 17 -16.01 -23.97 -10.26
CA PHE A 17 -16.17 -24.13 -8.82
C PHE A 17 -17.61 -23.86 -8.37
N ARG A 18 -18.45 -24.90 -8.38
CA ARG A 18 -19.74 -24.88 -7.68
C ARG A 18 -19.51 -25.13 -6.19
N PHE A 19 -19.11 -24.08 -5.46
CA PHE A 19 -19.27 -24.06 -4.02
C PHE A 19 -20.76 -23.87 -3.70
N GLY A 20 -21.24 -24.45 -2.59
CA GLY A 20 -22.62 -24.29 -2.12
C GLY A 20 -23.02 -22.81 -1.96
N PRO A 21 -24.32 -22.51 -1.83
CA PRO A 21 -24.94 -21.25 -2.27
C PRO A 21 -24.66 -20.01 -1.40
N ALA A 22 -23.50 -19.87 -0.74
CA ALA A 22 -23.29 -18.73 0.17
C ALA A 22 -21.86 -18.21 0.43
N VAL A 23 -20.78 -18.67 -0.22
CA VAL A 23 -19.41 -18.27 0.24
C VAL A 23 -18.43 -17.81 -0.85
N THR A 24 -18.75 -17.77 -2.15
CA THR A 24 -17.74 -17.38 -3.16
C THR A 24 -18.29 -16.71 -4.41
N ASP A 25 -19.14 -15.70 -4.26
CA ASP A 25 -19.72 -15.00 -5.43
C ASP A 25 -18.73 -14.01 -6.09
N SER A 26 -17.57 -13.73 -5.49
CA SER A 26 -16.54 -12.89 -6.11
C SER A 26 -15.11 -13.34 -5.77
N MET A 27 -14.17 -13.03 -6.66
CA MET A 27 -12.73 -13.22 -6.41
C MET A 27 -12.27 -12.49 -5.14
N LEU A 28 -12.82 -11.31 -4.85
CA LEU A 28 -12.49 -10.56 -3.63
C LEU A 28 -12.86 -11.35 -2.37
N ALA A 29 -14.06 -11.92 -2.33
CA ALA A 29 -14.50 -12.76 -1.20
C ALA A 29 -13.62 -14.01 -1.04
N PHE A 30 -13.18 -14.62 -2.14
CA PHE A 30 -12.23 -15.73 -2.11
C PHE A 30 -10.89 -15.34 -1.52
N LEU A 31 -10.28 -14.24 -1.99
CA LEU A 31 -9.00 -13.77 -1.48
C LEU A 31 -9.07 -13.36 0.00
N GLN A 32 -10.15 -12.70 0.41
CA GLN A 32 -10.40 -12.34 1.81
C GLN A 32 -10.45 -13.57 2.71
N LEU A 33 -11.20 -14.60 2.31
CA LEU A 33 -11.26 -15.86 3.06
C LEU A 33 -9.88 -16.53 3.12
N LEU A 34 -9.17 -16.60 1.99
CA LEU A 34 -7.85 -17.22 1.92
C LEU A 34 -6.84 -16.50 2.82
N ARG A 35 -6.81 -15.16 2.77
CA ARG A 35 -5.98 -14.32 3.64
C ARG A 35 -6.30 -14.56 5.10
N GLN A 36 -7.58 -14.55 5.49
CA GLN A 36 -8.00 -14.82 6.87
C GLN A 36 -7.50 -16.19 7.38
N ARG A 37 -7.55 -17.23 6.53
CA ARG A 37 -7.02 -18.55 6.88
C ARG A 37 -5.51 -18.55 7.07
N TYR A 38 -4.77 -17.87 6.18
CA TYR A 38 -3.32 -17.77 6.28
C TYR A 38 -2.90 -16.96 7.51
N GLN A 39 -3.61 -15.87 7.79
CA GLN A 39 -3.36 -15.03 8.96
C GLN A 39 -3.59 -15.82 10.25
N SER A 40 -4.70 -16.57 10.34
CA SER A 40 -4.98 -17.43 11.50
C SER A 40 -3.88 -18.46 11.77
N LEU A 41 -3.25 -19.01 10.72
CA LEU A 41 -2.14 -19.96 10.85
C LEU A 41 -0.85 -19.28 11.30
N VAL A 42 -0.63 -18.03 10.92
CA VAL A 42 0.54 -17.23 11.35
C VAL A 42 0.38 -16.77 12.81
N ASP A 43 -0.82 -16.39 13.22
CA ASP A 43 -1.11 -15.85 14.56
C ASP A 43 -1.15 -16.92 15.66
N HIS A 44 -1.50 -18.16 15.30
CA HIS A 44 -1.63 -19.28 16.25
C HIS A 44 -0.61 -20.38 15.95
N PRO A 45 0.69 -20.14 16.21
CA PRO A 45 1.72 -21.11 15.89
C PRO A 45 1.62 -22.34 16.78
N SER A 46 1.59 -23.53 16.17
CA SER A 46 1.93 -24.75 16.88
C SER A 46 3.46 -24.85 17.00
N SER A 47 3.96 -25.41 18.11
CA SER A 47 5.41 -25.48 18.42
C SER A 47 6.25 -26.30 17.43
N ALA A 48 5.62 -26.98 16.46
CA ALA A 48 6.26 -27.81 15.44
C ALA A 48 6.39 -27.13 14.06
N GLU A 49 5.96 -25.87 13.89
CA GLU A 49 5.68 -25.31 12.55
C GLU A 49 6.41 -23.98 12.19
N THR A 50 7.53 -23.65 12.84
CA THR A 50 8.28 -22.40 12.59
C THR A 50 8.63 -22.19 11.10
N GLY A 51 9.15 -23.22 10.42
CA GLY A 51 9.48 -23.12 8.98
C GLY A 51 8.26 -22.97 8.06
N ARG A 52 7.08 -23.40 8.50
CA ARG A 52 5.82 -23.20 7.77
C ARG A 52 5.38 -21.74 7.87
N ARG A 53 5.53 -21.12 9.04
CA ARG A 53 5.20 -19.70 9.28
C ARG A 53 6.03 -18.77 8.41
N GLU A 54 7.34 -18.98 8.34
CA GLU A 54 8.24 -18.19 7.51
C GLU A 54 7.86 -18.25 6.02
N ALA A 55 7.40 -19.41 5.54
CA ALA A 55 6.92 -19.56 4.17
C ALA A 55 5.54 -18.91 3.91
N LEU A 56 4.72 -18.69 4.94
CA LEU A 56 3.39 -18.09 4.81
C LEU A 56 3.40 -16.56 4.78
N ILE A 57 4.34 -15.91 5.47
CA ILE A 57 4.46 -14.44 5.52
C ILE A 57 4.54 -13.79 4.13
N PRO A 58 5.40 -14.23 3.19
CA PRO A 58 5.44 -13.62 1.85
C PRO A 58 4.15 -13.87 1.05
N LEU A 59 3.48 -15.02 1.29
CA LEU A 59 2.19 -15.32 0.66
C LEU A 59 1.08 -14.41 1.19
N LEU A 60 1.09 -14.09 2.50
CA LEU A 60 0.16 -13.12 3.09
C LEU A 60 0.29 -11.75 2.44
N GLY A 61 1.51 -11.23 2.29
CA GLY A 61 1.72 -9.96 1.59
C GLY A 61 1.20 -9.96 0.15
N THR A 62 1.36 -11.08 -0.56
CA THR A 62 0.79 -11.25 -1.91
C THR A 62 -0.74 -11.20 -1.90
N LEU A 63 -1.38 -11.84 -0.92
CA LEU A 63 -2.83 -11.85 -0.78
C LEU A 63 -3.37 -10.47 -0.39
N GLU A 64 -2.70 -9.76 0.51
CA GLU A 64 -3.06 -8.40 0.93
C GLU A 64 -2.96 -7.40 -0.22
N PHE A 65 -1.90 -7.48 -1.02
CA PHE A 65 -1.75 -6.65 -2.21
C PHE A 65 -2.85 -6.95 -3.24
N ALA A 66 -3.14 -8.24 -3.49
CA ALA A 66 -4.18 -8.64 -4.43
C ALA A 66 -5.58 -8.23 -3.97
N GLU A 67 -5.88 -8.36 -2.68
CA GLU A 67 -7.13 -7.87 -2.07
C GLU A 67 -7.29 -6.36 -2.25
N ALA A 68 -6.27 -5.58 -1.88
CA ALA A 68 -6.28 -4.12 -2.05
C ALA A 68 -6.43 -3.72 -3.53
N TYR A 69 -5.79 -4.44 -4.45
CA TYR A 69 -5.94 -4.17 -5.88
C TYR A 69 -7.38 -4.42 -6.37
N LEU A 70 -8.01 -5.52 -5.96
CA LEU A 70 -9.40 -5.79 -6.31
C LEU A 70 -10.35 -4.73 -5.72
N GLU A 71 -10.09 -4.25 -4.51
CA GLU A 71 -10.84 -3.15 -3.92
C GLU A 71 -10.72 -1.85 -4.73
N LYS A 72 -9.53 -1.53 -5.24
CA LYS A 72 -9.34 -0.44 -6.21
C LYS A 72 -10.17 -0.68 -7.46
N THR A 73 -10.21 -1.91 -8.00
CA THR A 73 -11.02 -2.18 -9.20
C THR A 73 -12.52 -1.99 -8.96
N GLU A 74 -13.04 -2.40 -7.80
CA GLU A 74 -14.44 -2.17 -7.43
C GLU A 74 -14.73 -0.70 -7.17
N TRP A 75 -13.76 0.07 -6.67
CA TRP A 75 -13.87 1.52 -6.58
C TRP A 75 -13.96 2.17 -7.97
N LEU A 76 -13.06 1.82 -8.89
CA LEU A 76 -13.05 2.36 -10.26
C LEU A 76 -14.33 2.01 -11.04
N LYS A 77 -14.93 0.83 -10.82
CA LYS A 77 -16.23 0.47 -11.42
C LYS A 77 -17.36 1.40 -10.97
N ARG A 78 -17.37 1.79 -9.69
CA ARG A 78 -18.38 2.68 -9.12
C ARG A 78 -18.13 4.15 -9.47
N ARG A 79 -16.86 4.53 -9.60
CA ARG A 79 -16.42 5.89 -9.88
C ARG A 79 -15.28 5.88 -10.91
N PRO A 80 -15.59 5.92 -12.21
CA PRO A 80 -14.57 5.78 -13.26
C PRO A 80 -13.59 6.96 -13.35
N GLN A 81 -14.01 8.15 -12.91
CA GLN A 81 -13.20 9.35 -12.93
C GLN A 81 -12.58 9.57 -11.55
N GLN A 82 -11.48 8.87 -11.29
CA GLN A 82 -10.64 9.10 -10.12
C GLN A 82 -9.43 9.97 -10.48
N PRO A 83 -8.92 10.79 -9.53
CA PRO A 83 -7.66 11.48 -9.71
C PRO A 83 -6.52 10.47 -9.80
N LEU A 84 -5.49 10.83 -10.56
CA LEU A 84 -4.29 10.02 -10.73
C LEU A 84 -3.62 9.75 -9.37
N GLN A 85 -3.38 8.48 -9.04
CA GLN A 85 -2.71 8.07 -7.81
C GLN A 85 -1.23 7.80 -8.07
N ILE A 86 -0.34 8.62 -7.49
CA ILE A 86 1.11 8.47 -7.63
C ILE A 86 1.69 8.02 -6.29
N ALA A 87 2.31 6.86 -6.22
CA ALA A 87 2.95 6.36 -5.01
C ALA A 87 4.47 6.52 -5.07
N ILE A 88 5.06 7.13 -4.04
CA ILE A 88 6.51 7.24 -3.88
C ILE A 88 6.97 6.15 -2.92
N LEU A 89 7.57 5.10 -3.48
CA LEU A 89 8.09 3.96 -2.74
C LEU A 89 9.60 4.01 -2.66
N GLY A 90 10.18 3.35 -1.67
CA GLY A 90 11.62 3.28 -1.53
C GLY A 90 12.09 2.93 -0.12
N PRO A 91 13.33 2.47 0.01
CA PRO A 91 13.91 2.14 1.30
C PRO A 91 14.11 3.38 2.16
N THR A 92 14.53 3.14 3.39
CA THR A 92 14.94 4.13 4.37
C THR A 92 15.98 5.07 3.78
N GLN A 93 15.89 6.37 4.07
CA GLN A 93 16.86 7.40 3.65
C GLN A 93 17.09 7.49 2.12
N SER A 94 16.15 7.02 1.29
CA SER A 94 16.23 7.14 -0.17
C SER A 94 15.88 8.53 -0.71
N GLY A 95 15.22 9.38 0.10
CA GLY A 95 14.79 10.72 -0.30
C GLY A 95 13.34 10.82 -0.80
N LYS A 96 12.47 9.88 -0.41
CA LYS A 96 11.03 9.86 -0.78
C LYS A 96 10.31 11.18 -0.51
N SER A 97 10.36 11.68 0.72
CA SER A 97 9.68 12.92 1.11
C SER A 97 10.25 14.15 0.40
N SER A 98 11.54 14.15 0.06
CA SER A 98 12.13 15.20 -0.79
C SER A 98 11.61 15.14 -2.23
N MET A 99 11.49 13.94 -2.80
CA MET A 99 10.88 13.73 -4.11
C MET A 99 9.40 14.13 -4.12
N MET A 100 8.66 13.82 -3.06
CA MET A 100 7.28 14.26 -2.86
C MET A 100 7.18 15.79 -2.94
N ASN A 101 8.01 16.50 -2.18
CA ASN A 101 7.99 17.97 -2.13
C ASN A 101 8.34 18.57 -3.49
N TRP A 102 9.30 17.96 -4.19
CA TRP A 102 9.67 18.38 -5.54
C TRP A 102 8.54 18.18 -6.55
N LEU A 103 7.88 17.01 -6.55
CA LEU A 103 6.77 16.71 -7.46
C LEU A 103 5.53 17.57 -7.18
N SER A 104 5.24 17.84 -5.91
CA SER A 104 4.11 18.69 -5.49
C SER A 104 4.39 20.19 -5.62
N GLY A 105 5.62 20.59 -5.95
CA GLY A 105 6.02 21.99 -6.04
C GLY A 105 5.91 22.77 -4.73
N SER A 106 5.78 22.07 -3.60
CA SER A 106 5.51 22.64 -2.28
C SER A 106 6.17 21.81 -1.19
N THR A 107 6.57 22.45 -0.08
CA THR A 107 7.16 21.76 1.07
C THR A 107 6.06 21.27 1.99
N LEU A 108 5.37 20.21 1.58
CA LEU A 108 4.25 19.61 2.30
C LEU A 108 4.70 18.44 3.18
N ALA A 109 5.47 17.50 2.65
CA ALA A 109 5.99 16.37 3.43
C ALA A 109 7.16 16.79 4.33
N GLU A 110 7.17 16.24 5.54
CA GLU A 110 8.28 16.42 6.47
C GLU A 110 9.45 15.52 6.05
N VAL A 111 10.64 16.09 5.94
CA VAL A 111 11.84 15.35 5.56
C VAL A 111 12.66 15.09 6.82
N SER A 112 12.84 13.81 7.16
CA SER A 112 13.67 13.40 8.28
C SER A 112 14.76 12.42 7.83
N PRO A 113 16.00 12.57 8.34
CA PRO A 113 17.06 11.60 8.11
C PRO A 113 16.90 10.34 8.98
N LEU A 114 15.95 10.28 9.91
CA LEU A 114 15.76 9.13 10.79
C LEU A 114 15.07 7.96 10.07
N ALA A 115 15.52 6.75 10.37
CA ALA A 115 14.88 5.52 9.89
C ALA A 115 13.50 5.33 10.53
N GLY A 116 12.51 4.81 9.78
CA GLY A 116 11.17 4.61 10.31
C GLY A 116 10.46 5.92 10.72
N PHE A 117 10.83 7.04 10.10
CA PHE A 117 10.19 8.32 10.41
C PHE A 117 8.78 8.41 9.82
N THR A 118 8.59 7.92 8.60
CA THR A 118 7.27 7.77 8.00
C THR A 118 6.81 6.35 8.27
N VAL A 119 5.89 6.14 9.23
CA VAL A 119 5.29 4.82 9.51
C VAL A 119 3.82 4.73 9.09
N HIS A 120 3.26 5.84 8.59
CA HIS A 120 1.92 5.92 8.04
C HIS A 120 1.95 6.42 6.60
N PRO A 121 1.06 5.93 5.72
CA PRO A 121 0.81 6.56 4.43
C PRO A 121 0.33 8.00 4.57
N GLN A 122 0.86 8.89 3.75
CA GLN A 122 0.47 10.30 3.70
C GLN A 122 0.14 10.67 2.26
N GLY A 123 -1.13 10.95 1.98
CA GLY A 123 -1.61 11.39 0.67
C GLY A 123 -1.66 12.91 0.61
N PHE A 124 -1.15 13.48 -0.48
CA PHE A 124 -1.14 14.92 -0.74
C PHE A 124 -1.94 15.22 -1.99
N VAL A 125 -3.01 15.99 -1.80
CA VAL A 125 -4.06 16.20 -2.80
C VAL A 125 -3.80 17.49 -3.56
N LEU A 126 -3.59 17.39 -4.87
CA LEU A 126 -3.21 18.50 -5.76
C LEU A 126 -4.41 19.07 -6.54
N PHE A 127 -5.58 19.10 -5.90
CA PHE A 127 -6.81 19.66 -6.41
C PHE A 127 -7.68 20.18 -5.25
N PRO A 128 -8.71 21.00 -5.51
CA PRO A 128 -9.56 21.57 -4.47
C PRO A 128 -10.20 20.50 -3.57
N GLU A 129 -10.50 20.90 -2.33
CA GLU A 129 -11.15 20.01 -1.38
C GLU A 129 -12.42 19.37 -1.94
N ASN A 130 -12.50 18.05 -1.79
CA ASN A 130 -13.62 17.24 -2.23
C ASN A 130 -13.94 16.21 -1.12
N PRO A 131 -14.99 16.45 -0.31
CA PRO A 131 -15.37 15.55 0.77
C PRO A 131 -15.72 14.13 0.32
N ASP A 132 -16.34 13.99 -0.86
CA ASP A 132 -16.70 12.67 -1.41
C ASP A 132 -15.45 11.84 -1.72
N PHE A 133 -14.41 12.48 -2.27
CA PHE A 133 -13.13 11.82 -2.54
C PHE A 133 -12.48 11.31 -1.24
N ALA A 134 -12.55 12.10 -0.18
CA ALA A 134 -12.00 11.72 1.11
C ALA A 134 -12.73 10.52 1.72
N GLN A 135 -14.07 10.49 1.61
CA GLN A 135 -14.90 9.36 2.06
C GLN A 135 -14.67 8.09 1.23
N ASP A 136 -14.51 8.24 -0.09
CA ASP A 136 -14.17 7.13 -0.98
C ASP A 136 -12.81 6.51 -0.59
N LEU A 137 -11.82 7.36 -0.26
CA LEU A 137 -10.54 6.91 0.28
C LEU A 137 -10.69 6.26 1.66
N ASP A 138 -11.53 6.78 2.56
CA ASP A 138 -11.80 6.16 3.86
C ASP A 138 -12.37 4.73 3.68
N ALA A 139 -13.22 4.53 2.66
CA ALA A 139 -13.74 3.22 2.31
C ALA A 139 -12.68 2.29 1.68
N TYR A 140 -11.76 2.82 0.87
CA TYR A 140 -10.64 2.04 0.34
C TYR A 140 -9.66 1.65 1.45
N PHE A 141 -9.28 2.58 2.32
CA PHE A 141 -8.43 2.36 3.49
C PHE A 141 -9.20 1.78 4.69
N HIS A 142 -10.22 0.96 4.44
CA HIS A 142 -10.95 0.30 5.52
C HIS A 142 -9.98 -0.44 6.47
N GLY A 143 -10.22 -0.32 7.78
CA GLY A 143 -9.29 -0.81 8.81
C GLY A 143 -8.21 0.20 9.23
N TYR A 144 -8.01 1.27 8.47
CA TYR A 144 -7.23 2.43 8.86
C TYR A 144 -8.14 3.59 9.26
N ARG A 145 -7.62 4.49 10.09
CA ARG A 145 -8.26 5.75 10.45
C ARG A 145 -7.55 6.90 9.75
N ARG A 146 -8.31 7.70 9.01
CA ARG A 146 -7.80 8.99 8.52
C ARG A 146 -7.62 9.95 9.69
N LEU A 147 -6.41 10.47 9.85
CA LEU A 147 -6.03 11.39 10.91
C LEU A 147 -5.34 12.62 10.31
N PRO A 148 -5.43 13.79 10.96
CA PRO A 148 -4.50 14.87 10.67
C PRO A 148 -3.06 14.36 10.82
N ARG A 149 -2.15 14.78 9.94
CA ARG A 149 -0.75 14.33 9.98
C ARG A 149 -0.09 14.57 11.34
N ALA A 150 -0.34 15.74 11.94
CA ALA A 150 0.17 16.10 13.26
C ALA A 150 -0.39 15.24 14.41
N SER A 151 -1.41 14.42 14.14
CA SER A 151 -2.03 13.50 15.10
C SER A 151 -1.70 12.03 14.81
N LEU A 152 -0.82 11.77 13.84
CA LEU A 152 -0.30 10.43 13.60
C LEU A 152 0.60 10.00 14.76
N ASP A 153 0.43 8.76 15.20
CA ASP A 153 1.08 8.19 16.37
C ASP A 153 1.85 6.94 15.95
N HIS A 154 3.17 6.94 16.18
CA HIS A 154 4.06 5.84 15.84
C HIS A 154 3.72 4.54 16.55
N GLU A 155 2.98 4.58 17.67
CA GLU A 155 2.49 3.39 18.37
C GLU A 155 1.17 2.84 17.77
N GLN A 156 0.46 3.63 16.96
CA GLN A 156 -0.85 3.27 16.37
C GLN A 156 -0.80 3.25 14.84
N LEU A 157 -0.25 2.17 14.29
CA LEU A 157 0.06 2.04 12.86
C LEU A 157 -1.15 1.97 11.91
N ASN A 158 -2.37 1.83 12.43
CA ASN A 158 -3.61 1.82 11.64
C ASN A 158 -4.10 3.23 11.30
N GLY A 159 -3.19 4.16 11.06
CA GLY A 159 -3.46 5.55 10.65
C GLY A 159 -3.00 5.84 9.22
N TYR A 160 -3.67 6.77 8.56
CA TYR A 160 -3.16 7.45 7.36
C TYR A 160 -3.56 8.92 7.37
N ALA A 161 -2.82 9.76 6.63
CA ALA A 161 -3.13 11.17 6.49
C ALA A 161 -3.51 11.53 5.05
N LEU A 162 -4.35 12.56 4.93
CA LEU A 162 -4.68 13.21 3.66
C LEU A 162 -4.59 14.72 3.87
N GLU A 163 -3.66 15.38 3.18
CA GLU A 163 -3.48 16.83 3.23
C GLU A 163 -3.76 17.44 1.86
N TRP A 164 -4.53 18.52 1.82
CA TRP A 164 -4.77 19.28 0.60
C TRP A 164 -3.66 20.31 0.43
N ALA A 165 -3.02 20.28 -0.74
CA ALA A 165 -2.06 21.30 -1.08
C ALA A 165 -2.76 22.67 -1.14
N PRO A 166 -2.10 23.75 -0.68
CA PRO A 166 -2.65 25.08 -0.84
C PRO A 166 -2.90 25.37 -2.32
N PRO A 167 -3.91 26.19 -2.66
CA PRO A 167 -4.14 26.60 -4.04
C PRO A 167 -2.87 27.19 -4.62
N SER A 168 -2.38 26.60 -5.72
CA SER A 168 -1.28 27.16 -6.49
C SER A 168 -1.81 27.73 -7.80
N ASP A 169 -1.41 28.96 -8.10
CA ASP A 169 -1.65 29.61 -9.40
C ASP A 169 -0.74 29.06 -10.51
N SER A 170 0.20 28.17 -10.19
CA SER A 170 1.08 27.54 -11.17
C SER A 170 0.34 26.45 -11.97
N ASP A 171 0.60 26.39 -13.28
CA ASP A 171 0.19 25.30 -14.15
C ASP A 171 1.08 24.07 -13.90
N GLN A 172 1.00 23.52 -12.69
CA GLN A 172 1.83 22.37 -12.31
C GLN A 172 1.35 21.11 -13.07
N PRO A 173 2.26 20.29 -13.63
CA PRO A 173 1.88 19.13 -14.44
C PRO A 173 1.05 18.07 -13.71
N LEU A 174 1.14 18.00 -12.38
CA LEU A 174 0.46 17.02 -11.53
C LEU A 174 -0.82 17.56 -10.89
N LYS A 175 -1.34 18.70 -11.36
CA LYS A 175 -2.65 19.23 -10.93
C LYS A 175 -3.73 18.19 -11.19
N GLY A 176 -4.57 17.92 -10.19
CA GLY A 176 -5.59 16.87 -10.27
C GLY A 176 -5.14 15.48 -9.83
N ALA A 177 -3.89 15.32 -9.36
CA ALA A 177 -3.37 14.05 -8.83
C ALA A 177 -3.38 14.01 -7.29
N VAL A 178 -3.20 12.80 -6.76
CA VAL A 178 -2.79 12.56 -5.37
C VAL A 178 -1.41 11.93 -5.38
N ILE A 179 -0.49 12.51 -4.60
CA ILE A 179 0.86 11.99 -4.41
C ILE A 179 0.94 11.38 -3.02
N TRP A 180 1.34 10.12 -2.92
CA TRP A 180 1.49 9.40 -1.67
C TRP A 180 2.96 9.30 -1.28
N ASP A 181 3.29 9.80 -0.09
CA ASP A 181 4.53 9.46 0.61
C ASP A 181 4.26 8.23 1.49
N THR A 182 5.07 7.19 1.34
CA THR A 182 4.84 5.91 2.03
C THR A 182 5.92 5.63 3.06
N PRO A 183 5.63 4.74 4.02
CA PRO A 183 6.69 4.17 4.86
C PRO A 183 7.79 3.49 4.06
N ASP A 184 8.96 3.34 4.68
CA ASP A 184 10.07 2.56 4.14
C ASP A 184 9.78 1.06 4.19
N PHE A 185 10.08 0.34 3.12
CA PHE A 185 9.80 -1.10 3.10
C PHE A 185 10.94 -1.96 3.65
N ASP A 186 12.13 -1.40 3.89
CA ASP A 186 13.35 -2.14 4.28
C ASP A 186 13.67 -2.04 5.78
N SER A 187 12.82 -1.40 6.59
CA SER A 187 13.06 -1.30 8.02
C SER A 187 12.78 -2.63 8.75
N ILE A 188 13.41 -2.82 9.91
CA ILE A 188 13.19 -4.00 10.78
C ILE A 188 11.72 -4.08 11.26
N GLN A 189 11.04 -2.94 11.34
CA GLN A 189 9.63 -2.82 11.74
C GLN A 189 8.65 -2.88 10.56
N SER A 190 9.16 -3.00 9.32
CA SER A 190 8.34 -3.01 8.11
C SER A 190 7.22 -4.05 8.19
N GLY A 191 7.40 -5.18 8.87
CA GLY A 191 6.35 -6.18 9.06
C GLY A 191 5.02 -5.62 9.61
N GLU A 192 5.05 -4.57 10.43
CA GLU A 192 3.87 -4.03 11.11
C GLU A 192 3.08 -3.01 10.25
N TYR A 193 3.77 -2.30 9.34
CA TYR A 193 3.14 -1.31 8.45
C TYR A 193 3.30 -1.61 6.96
N ARG A 194 3.89 -2.76 6.59
CA ARG A 194 4.03 -3.24 5.20
C ARG A 194 2.69 -3.27 4.49
N ASN A 195 1.63 -3.64 5.19
CA ASN A 195 0.28 -3.67 4.65
C ASN A 195 -0.17 -2.30 4.16
N ALA A 196 0.25 -1.23 4.85
CA ALA A 196 -0.06 0.13 4.47
C ALA A 196 0.69 0.51 3.17
N VAL A 197 1.97 0.11 3.06
CA VAL A 197 2.77 0.30 1.83
C VAL A 197 2.15 -0.47 0.66
N LEU A 198 1.81 -1.75 0.85
CA LEU A 198 1.18 -2.59 -0.17
C LEU A 198 -0.18 -2.04 -0.60
N ARG A 199 -0.97 -1.52 0.35
CA ARG A 199 -2.28 -0.91 0.06
C ARG A 199 -2.16 0.36 -0.78
N VAL A 200 -1.16 1.19 -0.52
CA VAL A 200 -0.85 2.35 -1.37
C VAL A 200 -0.29 1.91 -2.73
N ALA A 201 0.58 0.90 -2.77
CA ALA A 201 1.12 0.37 -4.02
C ALA A 201 0.00 -0.20 -4.91
N ALA A 202 -0.97 -0.90 -4.33
CA ALA A 202 -2.15 -1.40 -5.03
C ALA A 202 -3.09 -0.27 -5.49
N LEU A 203 -3.12 0.84 -4.74
CA LEU A 203 -3.88 2.04 -5.09
C LEU A 203 -3.26 2.79 -6.28
N ALA A 204 -1.95 2.77 -6.42
CA ALA A 204 -1.21 3.58 -7.36
C ALA A 204 -1.56 3.29 -8.84
N ASP A 205 -1.66 4.33 -9.64
CA ASP A 205 -1.61 4.26 -11.11
C ASP A 205 -0.16 4.39 -11.61
N VAL A 206 0.66 5.14 -10.88
CA VAL A 206 2.08 5.33 -11.14
C VAL A 206 2.85 5.07 -9.86
N VAL A 207 3.87 4.19 -9.94
CA VAL A 207 4.81 3.96 -8.86
C VAL A 207 6.14 4.63 -9.20
N VAL A 208 6.60 5.51 -8.32
CA VAL A 208 7.92 6.14 -8.36
C VAL A 208 8.79 5.45 -7.30
N LEU A 209 9.67 4.56 -7.74
CA LEU A 209 10.65 3.91 -6.86
C LEU A 209 11.89 4.80 -6.70
N VAL A 210 12.08 5.34 -5.51
CA VAL A 210 13.21 6.20 -5.15
C VAL A 210 14.28 5.36 -4.48
N LEU A 211 15.50 5.39 -5.03
CA LEU A 211 16.66 4.64 -4.53
C LEU A 211 17.85 5.58 -4.34
N SER A 212 18.64 5.33 -3.30
CA SER A 212 19.93 5.97 -3.11
C SER A 212 21.05 5.16 -3.77
N LYS A 213 22.22 5.79 -3.96
CA LYS A 213 23.43 5.11 -4.43
C LYS A 213 23.82 3.92 -3.55
N ASP A 214 23.51 3.97 -2.25
CA ASP A 214 23.90 2.91 -1.32
C ASP A 214 22.84 1.81 -1.22
N LYS A 215 21.60 2.08 -1.65
CA LYS A 215 20.47 1.16 -1.58
C LYS A 215 20.10 0.49 -2.92
N TYR A 216 20.53 1.02 -4.06
CA TYR A 216 20.15 0.41 -5.36
C TYR A 216 20.65 -1.03 -5.53
N ALA A 217 21.78 -1.37 -4.90
CA ALA A 217 22.39 -2.70 -4.97
C ALA A 217 21.91 -3.64 -3.84
N ASP A 218 21.03 -3.15 -2.96
CA ASP A 218 20.47 -3.95 -1.86
C ASP A 218 19.40 -4.89 -2.42
N LEU A 219 19.58 -6.20 -2.19
CA LEU A 219 18.65 -7.23 -2.70
C LEU A 219 17.24 -7.04 -2.12
N SER A 220 17.13 -6.55 -0.88
CA SER A 220 15.83 -6.33 -0.22
C SER A 220 14.90 -5.39 -0.98
N VAL A 221 15.46 -4.45 -1.77
CA VAL A 221 14.70 -3.55 -2.65
C VAL A 221 14.00 -4.29 -3.78
N TRP A 222 14.64 -5.34 -4.30
CA TRP A 222 14.19 -6.06 -5.49
C TRP A 222 13.32 -7.28 -5.14
N GLU A 223 13.34 -7.71 -3.88
CA GLU A 223 12.52 -8.80 -3.35
C GLU A 223 11.27 -8.31 -2.60
N PHE A 224 11.07 -6.99 -2.49
CA PHE A 224 9.97 -6.36 -1.77
C PHE A 224 8.58 -6.72 -2.32
#